data_AF-A0A950Y5F7-F1
#
_entry.id   AF-A0A950Y5F7-F1
#
_cell.length_a   1.000
_cell.length_b   1.000
_cell.length_c   1.000
_cell.angle_alpha   90.00
_cell.angle_beta   90.00
_cell.angle_gamma   90.00
#
_symmetry.space_group_name_H-M   'P 1'
#
loop_
_entity.id
_entity.type
_entity.pdbx_description
1 polymer ?
#
loop_
_entity_poly.entity_id
_entity_poly.type
_entity_poly.pdbx_seq_one_letter_code
_entity_poly.pdbx_strand_id
1 'polypeptide(L)'
;MSTASTPFDQFVEMEDGRKGFQPRPSHILYAGVFLGFFTAAFGYAVFHTGGVEFSDWNISLLILGIAAILYLLATRSLPPASSLAPWLAWPVLFFPTYIALQLIPLPLWLLGLLSPERAALTDSLSKLIGTSGFAPLSIHPAVTYGFLLTTVAYTVTFLLIREVTSRLMYSRTWAPAIPLILISAIEAAIGLLQAAEGGDVQGTYGSFDHFAGFLEMALPFAVAYSILLIRSEGVLTSFRFLNALKVCAAFLAVVLILLAVLYSTSRMGVVASFSGLLAMGAFAMHTREAKVWKKITGVTCLVVIVVLVVTYFSPDTLITRFGELLADKESRWPIWRDTLHVIAAFPFFGCGLGNYGTAILRYQTTDLQADYNYAHNDFLQFASELGLVGFLILTSLILAICCAAVRATNRATDRPTRYLGLACLGGLVAIGLHSLTDFNMYIPANALVLVWISGISTGLPSGSQHDASHRFLTRVLLRRITFALACFLLAYASAWSVFEAAFKSDVSAERMFCRFGICDTNAVLAAETLKHGGTIAAVPESELARALQRDSAAPLRWCDLGDALLKTENFGQARYCFSNALKLAPYTPPVLMRAANFYYAL
;
A
#
# COMPACT_ATOMS: atom_id res chain seq x y z
N MET A 1 27.74 19.69 43.55
CA MET A 1 26.65 19.93 42.58
C MET A 1 26.89 19.02 41.38
N SER A 2 26.07 17.97 41.24
CA SER A 2 26.08 17.12 40.03
C SER A 2 25.41 17.90 38.90
N THR A 3 26.18 18.35 37.92
CA THR A 3 25.63 18.94 36.70
C THR A 3 24.92 17.83 35.93
N ALA A 4 23.58 17.86 35.91
CA ALA A 4 22.80 16.96 35.08
C ALA A 4 23.24 17.17 33.62
N SER A 5 23.83 16.13 33.01
CA SER A 5 24.26 16.17 31.62
C SER A 5 23.05 16.47 30.73
N THR A 6 23.21 17.43 29.82
CA THR A 6 22.12 17.77 28.89
C THR A 6 21.87 16.57 27.96
N PRO A 7 20.67 16.47 27.34
CA PRO A 7 20.40 15.43 26.34
C PRO A 7 21.42 15.42 25.19
N PHE A 8 22.06 16.57 24.93
CA PHE A 8 23.12 16.72 23.94
C PHE A 8 24.46 16.16 24.44
N ASP A 9 24.82 16.35 25.71
CA ASP A 9 26.06 15.79 26.28
C ASP A 9 26.01 14.25 26.32
N GLN A 10 24.86 13.69 26.69
CA GLN A 10 24.63 12.24 26.61
C GLN A 10 24.69 11.72 25.17
N PHE A 11 24.31 12.56 24.19
CA PHE A 11 24.34 12.25 22.77
C PHE A 11 25.78 12.16 22.22
N VAL A 12 26.66 13.08 22.59
CA VAL A 12 28.08 13.06 22.20
C VAL A 12 28.78 11.80 22.76
N GLU A 13 28.50 11.43 24.01
CA GLU A 13 29.06 10.19 24.60
C GLU A 13 28.57 8.90 23.90
N MET A 14 27.34 8.88 23.36
CA MET A 14 26.81 7.73 22.61
C MET A 14 27.44 7.55 21.23
N GLU A 15 27.81 8.64 20.57
CA GLU A 15 28.39 8.60 19.22
C GLU A 15 29.88 8.27 19.23
N ASP A 16 30.59 8.65 20.30
CA ASP A 16 32.04 8.48 20.45
C ASP A 16 32.47 7.04 20.82
N GLY A 17 31.54 6.09 20.93
CA GLY A 17 31.82 4.64 21.06
C GLY A 17 32.61 4.21 22.32
N ARG A 18 32.97 5.13 23.23
CA ARG A 18 33.87 4.86 24.37
C ARG A 18 33.26 4.01 25.49
N LYS A 19 31.96 3.72 25.44
CA LYS A 19 31.31 2.73 26.31
C LYS A 19 30.32 1.92 25.48
N GLY A 20 30.46 0.58 25.49
CA GLY A 20 29.54 -0.32 24.81
C GLY A 20 28.10 0.01 25.21
N PHE A 21 27.29 0.45 24.24
CA PHE A 21 25.89 0.79 24.44
C PHE A 21 25.13 -0.45 24.90
N GLN A 22 24.88 -0.57 26.20
CA GLN A 22 23.94 -1.55 26.73
C GLN A 22 22.54 -0.92 26.75
N PRO A 23 21.59 -1.42 25.95
CA PRO A 23 20.23 -0.88 25.94
C PRO A 23 19.62 -1.06 27.34
N ARG A 24 19.10 0.02 27.93
CA ARG A 24 18.42 -0.08 29.23
C ARG A 24 17.20 -1.01 29.09
N PRO A 25 16.85 -1.82 30.11
CA PRO A 25 15.70 -2.74 30.05
C PRO A 25 14.40 -2.09 29.59
N SER A 26 14.18 -0.82 29.94
CA SER A 26 13.03 -0.02 29.49
C SER A 26 12.93 0.13 27.97
N HIS A 27 14.06 0.22 27.24
CA HIS A 27 14.05 0.31 25.77
C HIS A 27 13.48 -0.96 25.13
N ILE A 28 13.86 -2.13 25.67
CA ILE A 28 13.41 -3.43 25.17
C ILE A 28 11.93 -3.62 25.49
N LEU A 29 11.49 -3.22 26.69
CA LEU A 29 10.09 -3.30 27.10
C LEU A 29 9.19 -2.46 26.20
N TYR A 30 9.49 -1.15 26.03
CA TYR A 30 8.65 -0.27 25.22
C TYR A 30 8.63 -0.66 23.75
N ALA A 31 9.77 -1.07 23.19
CA ALA A 31 9.83 -1.55 21.81
C ALA A 31 9.04 -2.86 21.62
N GLY A 32 9.08 -3.77 22.60
CA GLY A 32 8.30 -5.00 22.57
C GLY A 32 6.79 -4.77 22.67
N VAL A 33 6.35 -3.92 23.60
CA VAL A 33 4.93 -3.53 23.75
C VAL A 33 4.42 -2.87 22.47
N PHE A 34 5.20 -1.95 21.90
CA PHE A 34 4.85 -1.29 20.66
C PHE A 34 4.74 -2.26 19.48
N LEU A 35 5.70 -3.18 19.31
CA LEU A 35 5.61 -4.22 18.30
C LEU A 35 4.35 -5.07 18.48
N GLY A 36 3.94 -5.36 19.71
CA GLY A 36 2.68 -6.06 19.99
C GLY A 36 1.45 -5.33 19.45
N PHE A 37 1.29 -4.04 19.76
CA PHE A 37 0.17 -3.24 19.25
C PHE A 37 0.19 -3.10 17.73
N PHE A 38 1.37 -2.88 17.14
CA PHE A 38 1.51 -2.80 15.69
C PHE A 38 1.21 -4.13 15.00
N THR A 39 1.61 -5.24 15.62
CA THR A 39 1.28 -6.60 15.15
C THR A 39 -0.23 -6.82 15.22
N ALA A 40 -0.92 -6.32 16.25
CA ALA A 40 -2.37 -6.42 16.34
C ALA A 40 -3.08 -5.60 15.26
N ALA A 41 -2.67 -4.35 15.02
CA ALA A 41 -3.23 -3.51 13.96
C ALA A 41 -3.00 -4.11 12.56
N PHE A 42 -1.77 -4.56 12.31
CA PHE A 42 -1.40 -5.21 11.06
C PHE A 42 -2.14 -6.54 10.86
N GLY A 43 -2.20 -7.38 11.90
CA GLY A 43 -2.95 -8.63 11.87
C GLY A 43 -4.44 -8.40 11.63
N TYR A 44 -5.03 -7.38 12.26
CA TYR A 44 -6.44 -7.03 12.02
C TYR A 44 -6.70 -6.75 10.54
N ALA A 45 -5.89 -5.91 9.90
CA ALA A 45 -5.99 -5.64 8.47
C ALA A 45 -5.82 -6.91 7.62
N VAL A 46 -4.81 -7.74 7.92
CA VAL A 46 -4.57 -9.00 7.19
C VAL A 46 -5.81 -9.90 7.24
N PHE A 47 -6.32 -10.19 8.44
CA PHE A 47 -7.42 -11.12 8.65
C PHE A 47 -8.81 -10.59 8.23
N HIS A 48 -8.92 -9.30 7.89
CA HIS A 48 -10.14 -8.68 7.37
C HIS A 48 -9.94 -8.30 5.90
N THR A 49 -9.80 -9.30 5.03
CA THR A 49 -9.67 -9.14 3.57
C THR A 49 -8.50 -8.27 3.10
N GLY A 50 -7.43 -8.19 3.89
CA GLY A 50 -6.29 -7.31 3.61
C GLY A 50 -6.56 -5.82 3.88
N GLY A 51 -7.68 -5.48 4.52
CA GLY A 51 -8.09 -4.11 4.80
C GLY A 51 -8.60 -3.37 3.58
N VAL A 52 -9.16 -4.07 2.59
CA VAL A 52 -9.70 -3.46 1.36
C VAL A 52 -10.91 -2.60 1.67
N GLU A 53 -11.76 -3.04 2.61
CA GLU A 53 -12.87 -2.23 3.08
C GLU A 53 -12.37 -1.06 3.93
N PHE A 54 -12.84 0.14 3.60
CA PHE A 54 -12.39 1.36 4.28
C PHE A 54 -12.71 1.34 5.78
N SER A 55 -13.85 0.77 6.18
CA SER A 55 -14.27 0.62 7.59
C SER A 55 -13.27 -0.20 8.40
N ASP A 56 -12.86 -1.35 7.88
CA ASP A 56 -11.89 -2.25 8.53
C ASP A 56 -10.49 -1.62 8.54
N TRP A 57 -10.12 -0.97 7.44
CA TRP A 57 -8.87 -0.22 7.39
C TRP A 57 -8.83 0.91 8.43
N ASN A 58 -9.94 1.63 8.61
CA ASN A 58 -10.04 2.74 9.56
C ASN A 58 -9.83 2.27 11.02
N ILE A 59 -10.26 1.06 11.37
CA ILE A 59 -9.97 0.45 12.68
C ILE A 59 -8.45 0.24 12.85
N SER A 60 -7.78 -0.25 11.80
CA SER A 60 -6.32 -0.39 11.80
C SER A 60 -5.62 0.97 11.98
N LEU A 61 -6.12 2.02 11.32
CA LEU A 61 -5.62 3.39 11.46
C LEU A 61 -5.74 3.93 12.90
N LEU A 62 -6.87 3.66 13.57
CA LEU A 62 -7.08 4.03 14.98
C LEU A 62 -6.04 3.35 15.89
N ILE A 63 -5.86 2.04 15.75
CA ILE A 63 -4.91 1.28 16.57
C ILE A 63 -3.48 1.77 16.33
N LEU A 64 -3.09 1.99 15.07
CA LEU A 64 -1.78 2.51 14.69
C LEU A 64 -1.54 3.92 15.26
N GLY A 65 -2.52 4.82 15.14
CA GLY A 65 -2.44 6.19 15.66
C GLY A 65 -2.25 6.23 17.18
N ILE A 66 -3.07 5.46 17.92
CA ILE A 66 -2.96 5.35 19.38
C ILE A 66 -1.60 4.75 19.78
N ALA A 67 -1.21 3.64 19.17
CA ALA A 67 0.05 2.97 19.48
C ALA A 67 1.28 3.86 19.19
N ALA A 68 1.24 4.60 18.08
CA ALA A 68 2.28 5.57 17.72
C ALA A 68 2.42 6.68 18.77
N ILE A 69 1.32 7.31 19.19
CA ILE A 69 1.31 8.37 20.19
C ILE A 69 1.84 7.84 21.53
N LEU A 70 1.31 6.72 22.01
CA LEU A 70 1.73 6.11 23.28
C LEU A 70 3.23 5.78 23.27
N TYR A 71 3.74 5.21 22.19
CA TYR A 71 5.15 4.90 22.06
C TYR A 71 6.04 6.15 22.05
N LEU A 72 5.66 7.16 21.27
CA LEU A 72 6.42 8.41 21.18
C LEU A 72 6.46 9.15 22.51
N LEU A 73 5.38 9.12 23.29
CA LEU A 73 5.32 9.67 24.64
C LEU A 73 6.14 8.85 25.64
N ALA A 74 6.00 7.52 25.62
CA ALA A 74 6.73 6.61 26.53
C ALA A 74 8.24 6.68 26.33
N THR A 75 8.70 6.95 25.11
CA THR A 75 10.12 7.01 24.77
C THR A 75 10.67 8.43 24.69
N ARG A 76 9.93 9.46 25.13
CA ARG A 76 10.31 10.89 24.99
C ARG A 76 11.60 11.25 25.71
N SER A 77 11.87 10.59 26.82
CA SER A 77 13.07 10.77 27.65
C SER A 77 14.25 9.91 27.18
N LEU A 78 14.02 9.01 26.22
CA LEU A 78 15.07 8.18 25.66
C LEU A 78 15.78 8.96 24.54
N PRO A 79 17.11 8.76 24.39
CA PRO A 79 17.83 9.35 23.29
C PRO A 79 17.22 8.92 21.94
N PRO A 80 17.25 9.82 20.93
CA PRO A 80 16.69 9.54 19.62
C PRO A 80 17.49 8.43 18.92
N ALA A 81 16.78 7.54 18.21
CA ALA A 81 17.35 6.45 17.45
C ALA A 81 18.31 6.92 16.33
N SER A 82 18.93 5.98 15.61
CA SER A 82 19.87 6.29 14.54
C SER A 82 19.27 7.28 13.53
N SER A 83 20.07 8.21 13.02
CA SER A 83 19.61 9.23 12.07
C SER A 83 19.19 8.61 10.74
N LEU A 84 18.06 9.07 10.20
CA LEU A 84 17.71 8.83 8.81
C LEU A 84 18.64 9.66 7.93
N ALA A 85 19.24 9.04 6.92
CA ALA A 85 20.13 9.78 6.04
C ALA A 85 19.32 10.80 5.22
N PRO A 86 19.84 12.02 4.96
CA PRO A 86 19.05 13.08 4.33
C PRO A 86 18.43 12.70 2.98
N TRP A 87 19.15 11.93 2.16
CA TRP A 87 18.69 11.43 0.86
C TRP A 87 17.49 10.46 0.95
N LEU A 88 17.20 9.91 2.15
CA LEU A 88 16.03 9.07 2.41
C LEU A 88 14.95 9.81 3.23
N ALA A 89 15.35 10.79 4.05
CA ALA A 89 14.40 11.58 4.84
C ALA A 89 13.48 12.47 3.98
N TRP A 90 14.03 13.08 2.92
CA TRP A 90 13.24 13.94 2.05
C TRP A 90 12.22 13.17 1.20
N PRO A 91 12.56 12.07 0.49
CA PRO A 91 11.56 11.32 -0.28
C PRO A 91 10.40 10.78 0.57
N VAL A 92 10.68 10.31 1.79
CA VAL A 92 9.65 9.80 2.72
C VAL A 92 8.62 10.87 3.07
N LEU A 93 9.04 12.14 3.22
CA LEU A 93 8.13 13.24 3.54
C LEU A 93 7.51 13.86 2.27
N PHE A 94 8.23 13.87 1.16
CA PHE A 94 7.75 14.40 -0.11
C PHE A 94 6.59 13.59 -0.69
N PHE A 95 6.56 12.28 -0.50
CA PHE A 95 5.49 11.45 -1.04
C PHE A 95 4.09 11.79 -0.48
N PRO A 96 3.82 11.78 0.86
CA PRO A 96 2.53 12.23 1.38
C PRO A 96 2.27 13.71 1.11
N THR A 97 3.32 14.55 1.08
CA THR A 97 3.17 15.98 0.72
C THR A 97 2.67 16.13 -0.72
N TYR A 98 3.22 15.35 -1.65
CA TYR A 98 2.82 15.37 -3.06
C TYR A 98 1.35 14.99 -3.24
N ILE A 99 0.88 13.95 -2.55
CA ILE A 99 -0.53 13.57 -2.57
C ILE A 99 -1.40 14.68 -1.98
N ALA A 100 -0.96 15.34 -0.90
CA ALA A 100 -1.66 16.50 -0.37
C ALA A 100 -1.71 17.69 -1.36
N LEU A 101 -0.66 17.89 -2.18
CA LEU A 101 -0.67 18.90 -3.24
C LEU A 101 -1.73 18.60 -4.31
N GLN A 102 -2.03 17.33 -4.61
CA GLN A 102 -3.09 16.97 -5.56
C GLN A 102 -4.49 17.42 -5.09
N LEU A 103 -4.66 17.72 -3.80
CA LEU A 103 -5.93 18.14 -3.18
C LEU A 103 -6.07 19.67 -3.08
N ILE A 104 -5.01 20.45 -3.31
CA ILE A 104 -5.06 21.91 -3.19
C ILE A 104 -5.85 22.48 -4.38
N PRO A 105 -6.94 23.26 -4.14
CA PRO A 105 -7.67 23.92 -5.22
C PRO A 105 -6.79 24.96 -5.92
N LEU A 106 -6.63 24.81 -7.23
CA LEU A 106 -5.87 25.73 -8.07
C LEU A 106 -6.82 26.58 -8.93
N PRO A 107 -6.47 27.84 -9.25
CA PRO A 107 -7.20 28.63 -10.24
C PRO A 107 -7.31 27.88 -11.58
N LEU A 108 -8.45 27.97 -12.27
CA LEU A 108 -8.69 27.24 -13.52
C LEU A 108 -7.64 27.48 -14.61
N TRP A 109 -7.09 28.69 -14.74
CA TRP A 109 -6.05 28.98 -15.72
C TRP A 109 -4.75 28.19 -15.44
N LEU A 110 -4.39 28.04 -14.16
CA LEU A 110 -3.22 27.29 -13.73
C LEU A 110 -3.47 25.79 -13.88
N LEU A 111 -4.66 25.33 -13.51
CA LEU A 111 -5.08 23.96 -13.73
C LEU A 111 -5.06 23.59 -15.22
N GLY A 112 -5.52 24.48 -16.10
CA GLY A 112 -5.47 24.29 -17.55
C GLY A 112 -4.06 24.18 -18.12
N LEU A 113 -3.07 24.81 -17.48
CA LEU A 113 -1.66 24.66 -17.85
C LEU A 113 -1.07 23.34 -17.34
N LEU A 114 -1.39 22.95 -16.10
CA LEU A 114 -0.79 21.77 -15.44
C LEU A 114 -1.47 20.45 -15.81
N SER A 115 -2.79 20.48 -16.05
CA SER A 115 -3.63 19.32 -16.39
C SER A 115 -4.82 19.77 -17.25
N PRO A 116 -4.64 19.89 -18.58
CA PRO A 116 -5.67 20.35 -19.50
C PRO A 116 -6.96 19.52 -19.45
N GLU A 117 -6.84 18.19 -19.38
CA GLU A 117 -7.98 17.28 -19.29
C GLU A 117 -8.76 17.48 -17.98
N ARG A 118 -8.07 17.66 -16.84
CA ARG A 118 -8.72 17.99 -15.57
C ARG A 118 -9.46 19.33 -15.63
N ALA A 119 -8.88 20.34 -16.29
CA ALA A 119 -9.53 21.63 -16.47
C ALA A 119 -10.79 21.54 -17.35
N ALA A 120 -10.73 20.75 -18.43
CA ALA A 120 -11.87 20.50 -19.32
C ALA A 120 -13.05 19.83 -18.58
N LEU A 121 -12.77 18.90 -17.66
CA LEU A 121 -13.78 18.30 -16.79
C LEU A 121 -14.49 19.36 -15.93
N THR A 122 -13.75 20.29 -15.31
CA THR A 122 -14.36 21.37 -14.52
C THR A 122 -15.16 22.33 -15.40
N ASP A 123 -14.63 22.69 -16.58
CA ASP A 123 -15.29 23.61 -17.51
C ASP A 123 -16.62 23.05 -18.04
N SER A 124 -16.72 21.72 -18.19
CA SER A 124 -17.96 21.05 -18.60
C SER A 124 -19.13 21.28 -17.63
N LEU A 125 -18.86 21.59 -16.36
CA LEU A 125 -19.91 21.89 -15.36
C LEU A 125 -20.53 23.28 -15.55
N SER A 126 -19.86 24.19 -16.27
CA SER A 126 -20.23 25.60 -16.39
C SER A 126 -21.68 25.82 -16.87
N LYS A 127 -22.15 24.97 -17.78
CA LYS A 127 -23.49 25.07 -18.39
C LYS A 127 -24.63 24.62 -17.46
N LEU A 128 -24.32 23.89 -16.39
CA LEU A 128 -25.32 23.31 -15.48
C LEU A 128 -25.33 23.99 -14.11
N ILE A 129 -24.15 24.20 -13.53
CA ILE A 129 -23.99 24.58 -12.11
C ILE A 129 -23.19 25.88 -11.96
N GLY A 130 -22.74 26.47 -13.08
CA GLY A 130 -21.84 27.63 -13.11
C GLY A 130 -20.36 27.23 -12.99
N THR A 131 -19.48 28.20 -13.16
CA THR A 131 -18.02 27.98 -13.13
C THR A 131 -17.48 28.09 -11.70
N SER A 132 -16.84 27.02 -11.21
CA SER A 132 -15.93 27.15 -10.08
C SER A 132 -14.61 27.70 -10.60
N GLY A 133 -14.19 28.89 -10.16
CA GLY A 133 -12.88 29.45 -10.52
C GLY A 133 -11.69 28.63 -10.02
N PHE A 134 -11.92 27.64 -9.15
CA PHE A 134 -10.90 26.80 -8.53
C PHE A 134 -11.27 25.31 -8.60
N ALA A 135 -10.29 24.47 -8.86
CA ALA A 135 -10.41 23.01 -8.76
C ALA A 135 -9.04 22.36 -8.46
N PRO A 136 -9.01 21.24 -7.73
CA PRO A 136 -7.78 20.50 -7.45
C PRO A 136 -7.32 19.68 -8.66
N LEU A 137 -6.08 19.18 -8.62
CA LEU A 137 -5.52 18.28 -9.63
C LEU A 137 -6.24 16.93 -9.63
N SER A 138 -6.61 16.42 -8.45
CA SER A 138 -7.39 15.18 -8.32
C SER A 138 -8.78 15.32 -8.98
N ILE A 139 -9.18 14.31 -9.77
CA ILE A 139 -10.51 14.27 -10.40
C ILE A 139 -11.62 14.03 -9.37
N HIS A 140 -11.38 13.16 -8.37
CA HIS A 140 -12.28 12.92 -7.23
C HIS A 140 -11.50 13.07 -5.90
N PRO A 141 -11.49 14.29 -5.31
CA PRO A 141 -10.66 14.60 -4.15
C PRO A 141 -10.93 13.73 -2.92
N ALA A 142 -12.18 13.32 -2.68
CA ALA A 142 -12.52 12.50 -1.51
C ALA A 142 -11.81 11.14 -1.51
N VAL A 143 -11.65 10.52 -2.69
CA VAL A 143 -10.88 9.27 -2.83
C VAL A 143 -9.40 9.52 -2.56
N THR A 144 -8.83 10.58 -3.12
CA THR A 144 -7.42 10.94 -2.87
C THR A 144 -7.17 11.29 -1.40
N TYR A 145 -8.13 11.87 -0.68
CA TYR A 145 -8.04 12.06 0.77
C TYR A 145 -7.91 10.73 1.53
N GLY A 146 -8.70 9.72 1.18
CA GLY A 146 -8.59 8.37 1.76
C GLY A 146 -7.18 7.79 1.57
N PHE A 147 -6.65 7.85 0.35
CA PHE A 147 -5.28 7.38 0.06
C PHE A 147 -4.18 8.23 0.68
N LEU A 148 -4.39 9.54 0.87
CA LEU A 148 -3.46 10.40 1.62
C LEU A 148 -3.30 9.88 3.05
N LEU A 149 -4.39 9.53 3.73
CA LEU A 149 -4.33 9.04 5.11
C LEU A 149 -3.68 7.68 5.22
N THR A 150 -4.01 6.78 4.28
CA THR A 150 -3.33 5.50 4.14
C THR A 150 -1.81 5.70 3.96
N THR A 151 -1.40 6.67 3.14
CA THR A 151 0.02 7.02 2.95
C THR A 151 0.65 7.65 4.20
N VAL A 152 -0.09 8.48 4.93
CA VAL A 152 0.38 9.04 6.21
C VAL A 152 0.58 7.92 7.24
N ALA A 153 -0.32 6.94 7.30
CA ALA A 153 -0.20 5.76 8.14
C ALA A 153 1.03 4.93 7.77
N TYR A 154 1.29 4.72 6.49
CA TYR A 154 2.51 4.08 6.00
C TYR A 154 3.76 4.86 6.39
N THR A 155 3.73 6.18 6.29
CA THR A 155 4.86 7.04 6.70
C THR A 155 5.15 6.92 8.20
N VAL A 156 4.11 6.95 9.04
CA VAL A 156 4.23 6.76 10.49
C VAL A 156 4.78 5.37 10.81
N THR A 157 4.24 4.32 10.17
CA THR A 157 4.69 2.94 10.36
C THR A 157 6.15 2.76 9.96
N PHE A 158 6.55 3.26 8.79
CA PHE A 158 7.93 3.23 8.32
C PHE A 158 8.89 3.85 9.36
N LEU A 159 8.59 5.07 9.82
CA LEU A 159 9.45 5.79 10.76
C LEU A 159 9.56 5.09 12.12
N LEU A 160 8.47 4.51 12.61
CA LEU A 160 8.44 3.82 13.89
C LEU A 160 9.08 2.44 13.85
N ILE A 161 8.80 1.62 12.82
CA ILE A 161 9.45 0.31 12.64
C ILE A 161 10.96 0.49 12.48
N ARG A 162 11.38 1.53 11.75
CA ARG A 162 12.80 1.90 11.66
C ARG A 162 13.40 2.24 13.01
N GLU A 163 12.75 3.10 13.80
CA GLU A 163 13.20 3.48 15.13
C GLU A 163 13.30 2.27 16.08
N VAL A 164 12.29 1.39 16.07
CA VAL A 164 12.26 0.16 16.86
C VAL A 164 13.37 -0.79 16.44
N THR A 165 13.59 -0.97 15.13
CA THR A 165 14.66 -1.81 14.60
C THR A 165 16.03 -1.31 15.08
N SER A 166 16.26 0.00 14.99
CA SER A 166 17.47 0.64 15.52
C SER A 166 17.65 0.40 17.03
N ARG A 167 16.58 0.44 17.82
CA ARG A 167 16.65 0.25 19.29
C ARG A 167 16.88 -1.20 19.70
N LEU A 168 16.33 -2.16 18.95
CA LEU A 168 16.42 -3.59 19.26
C LEU A 168 17.64 -4.28 18.63
N MET A 169 18.38 -3.59 17.77
CA MET A 169 19.47 -4.15 16.97
C MET A 169 20.46 -5.00 17.77
N TYR A 170 20.94 -4.52 18.92
CA TYR A 170 21.98 -5.19 19.72
C TYR A 170 21.46 -6.31 20.63
N SER A 171 20.18 -6.30 20.98
CA SER A 171 19.60 -7.24 21.95
C SER A 171 18.70 -8.30 21.31
N ARG A 172 17.88 -7.89 20.33
CA ARG A 172 16.87 -8.72 19.66
C ARG A 172 16.71 -8.30 18.20
N THR A 173 17.78 -8.44 17.41
CA THR A 173 17.85 -8.00 16.00
C THR A 173 16.64 -8.44 15.16
N TRP A 174 16.16 -9.67 15.36
CA TRP A 174 15.07 -10.26 14.58
C TRP A 174 13.66 -9.96 15.10
N ALA A 175 13.50 -9.33 16.27
CA ALA A 175 12.17 -9.11 16.85
C ALA A 175 11.20 -8.38 15.90
N PRO A 176 11.61 -7.34 15.13
CA PRO A 176 10.72 -6.68 14.17
C PRO A 176 10.24 -7.56 13.02
N ALA A 177 10.96 -8.65 12.70
CA ALA A 177 10.60 -9.56 11.61
C ALA A 177 9.68 -10.71 12.06
N ILE A 178 9.64 -11.02 13.36
CA ILE A 178 8.83 -12.12 13.90
C ILE A 178 7.33 -11.94 13.60
N PRO A 179 6.71 -10.74 13.76
CA PRO A 179 5.32 -10.53 13.39
C PRO A 179 4.99 -10.93 11.94
N LEU A 180 5.86 -10.56 10.99
CA LEU A 180 5.68 -10.89 9.57
C LEU A 180 5.68 -12.42 9.38
N ILE A 181 6.67 -13.12 9.94
CA ILE A 181 6.77 -14.58 9.83
C ILE A 181 5.56 -15.28 10.45
N LEU A 182 5.14 -14.84 11.64
CA LEU A 182 4.04 -15.49 12.37
C LEU A 182 2.70 -15.30 11.67
N ILE A 183 2.36 -14.07 11.27
CA ILE A 183 1.09 -13.79 10.60
C ILE A 183 1.05 -14.50 9.24
N SER A 184 2.15 -14.49 8.48
CA SER A 184 2.23 -15.24 7.22
C SER A 184 2.12 -16.74 7.39
N ALA A 185 2.68 -17.32 8.47
CA ALA A 185 2.50 -18.75 8.74
C ALA A 185 1.06 -19.11 9.10
N ILE A 186 0.35 -18.23 9.83
CA ILE A 186 -1.07 -18.42 10.17
C ILE A 186 -1.94 -18.30 8.91
N GLU A 187 -1.76 -17.25 8.11
CA GLU A 187 -2.45 -17.09 6.82
C GLU A 187 -2.20 -18.27 5.88
N ALA A 188 -0.96 -18.74 5.79
CA ALA A 188 -0.61 -19.92 5.01
C ALA A 188 -1.31 -21.19 5.52
N ALA A 189 -1.41 -21.36 6.84
CA ALA A 189 -2.14 -22.49 7.42
C ALA A 189 -3.64 -22.42 7.10
N ILE A 190 -4.26 -21.24 7.19
CA ILE A 190 -5.67 -21.03 6.81
C ILE A 190 -5.88 -21.39 5.33
N GLY A 191 -5.02 -20.88 4.44
CA GLY A 191 -5.09 -21.20 3.01
C GLY A 191 -4.94 -22.70 2.73
N LEU A 192 -4.05 -23.40 3.43
CA LEU A 192 -3.90 -24.85 3.28
C LEU A 192 -5.07 -25.65 3.83
N LEU A 193 -5.76 -25.15 4.88
CA LEU A 193 -7.00 -25.75 5.36
C LEU A 193 -8.12 -25.60 4.31
N GLN A 194 -8.23 -24.43 3.66
CA GLN A 194 -9.15 -24.24 2.53
C GLN A 194 -8.86 -25.22 1.40
N ALA A 195 -7.57 -25.44 1.08
CA ALA A 195 -7.16 -26.44 0.09
C ALA A 195 -7.65 -27.84 0.43
N ALA A 196 -7.53 -28.23 1.71
CA ALA A 196 -7.96 -29.54 2.19
C ALA A 196 -9.49 -29.73 2.13
N GLU A 197 -10.25 -28.64 2.24
CA GLU A 197 -11.70 -28.60 2.07
C GLU A 197 -12.13 -28.52 0.58
N GLY A 198 -11.17 -28.43 -0.35
CA GLY A 198 -11.43 -28.29 -1.77
C GLY A 198 -11.81 -26.87 -2.21
N GLY A 199 -11.57 -25.86 -1.37
CA GLY A 199 -11.76 -24.45 -1.67
C GLY A 199 -10.52 -23.78 -2.26
N ASP A 200 -10.71 -22.55 -2.74
CA ASP A 200 -9.63 -21.71 -3.26
C ASP A 200 -8.66 -21.30 -2.14
N VAL A 201 -7.37 -21.35 -2.44
CA VAL A 201 -6.30 -21.07 -1.47
C VAL A 201 -5.95 -19.59 -1.49
N GLN A 202 -6.70 -18.82 -0.71
CA GLN A 202 -6.56 -17.36 -0.62
C GLN A 202 -6.47 -16.84 0.82
N GLY A 203 -6.43 -17.74 1.82
CA GLY A 203 -6.38 -17.35 3.22
C GLY A 203 -7.60 -16.51 3.58
N THR A 204 -7.39 -15.38 4.25
CA THR A 204 -8.47 -14.42 4.52
C THR A 204 -8.63 -13.32 3.47
N TYR A 205 -7.86 -13.35 2.38
CA TYR A 205 -7.94 -12.39 1.28
C TYR A 205 -9.07 -12.75 0.31
N GLY A 206 -9.59 -11.75 -0.40
CA GLY A 206 -10.55 -11.94 -1.48
C GLY A 206 -9.94 -12.28 -2.84
N SER A 207 -8.60 -12.43 -2.91
CA SER A 207 -7.86 -12.75 -4.14
C SER A 207 -6.64 -13.60 -3.81
N PHE A 208 -6.47 -14.69 -4.54
CA PHE A 208 -5.29 -15.56 -4.42
C PHE A 208 -3.99 -14.88 -4.84
N ASP A 209 -4.03 -13.91 -5.77
CA ASP A 209 -2.84 -13.15 -6.18
C ASP A 209 -2.37 -12.22 -5.04
N HIS A 210 -3.30 -11.55 -4.34
CA HIS A 210 -2.97 -10.71 -3.19
C HIS A 210 -2.51 -11.52 -1.98
N PHE A 211 -3.12 -12.68 -1.74
CA PHE A 211 -2.67 -13.64 -0.73
C PHE A 211 -1.23 -14.11 -1.00
N ALA A 212 -0.92 -14.49 -2.24
CA ALA A 212 0.42 -14.91 -2.60
C ALA A 212 1.43 -13.74 -2.51
N GLY A 213 1.04 -12.53 -2.92
CA GLY A 213 1.82 -11.30 -2.79
C GLY A 213 2.16 -10.95 -1.33
N PHE A 214 1.28 -11.29 -0.38
CA PHE A 214 1.56 -11.18 1.05
C PHE A 214 2.63 -12.19 1.50
N LEU A 215 2.45 -13.47 1.14
CA LEU A 215 3.30 -14.58 1.57
C LEU A 215 4.72 -14.53 0.98
N GLU A 216 4.85 -14.13 -0.29
CA GLU A 216 6.14 -14.06 -0.98
C GLU A 216 7.11 -13.06 -0.33
N MET A 217 6.60 -11.96 0.22
CA MET A 217 7.41 -10.95 0.92
C MET A 217 7.98 -11.48 2.24
N ALA A 218 7.24 -12.35 2.92
CA ALA A 218 7.62 -12.92 4.22
C ALA A 218 8.50 -14.18 4.08
N LEU A 219 8.40 -14.91 2.97
CA LEU A 219 9.15 -16.15 2.75
C LEU A 219 10.68 -16.00 2.92
N PRO A 220 11.35 -14.96 2.36
CA PRO A 220 12.78 -14.72 2.61
C PRO A 220 13.12 -14.55 4.09
N PHE A 221 12.23 -13.94 4.89
CA PHE A 221 12.43 -13.79 6.33
C PHE A 221 12.36 -15.13 7.06
N ALA A 222 11.36 -15.97 6.74
CA ALA A 222 11.23 -17.30 7.32
C ALA A 222 12.44 -18.20 7.00
N VAL A 223 12.92 -18.15 5.75
CA VAL A 223 14.09 -18.92 5.29
C VAL A 223 15.37 -18.41 5.97
N ALA A 224 15.64 -17.10 5.93
CA ALA A 224 16.84 -16.54 6.54
C ALA A 224 16.87 -16.72 8.07
N TYR A 225 15.72 -16.63 8.75
CA TYR A 225 15.62 -16.89 10.18
C TYR A 225 15.93 -18.36 10.52
N SER A 226 15.39 -19.30 9.73
CA SER A 226 15.66 -20.73 9.89
C SER A 226 17.15 -21.05 9.73
N ILE A 227 17.80 -20.51 8.70
CA ILE A 227 19.25 -20.70 8.48
C ILE A 227 20.05 -20.08 9.64
N LEU A 228 19.65 -18.91 10.15
CA LEU A 228 20.32 -18.26 11.27
C LEU A 228 20.29 -19.14 12.53
N LEU A 229 19.13 -19.70 12.88
CA LEU A 229 18.96 -20.54 14.06
C LEU A 229 19.83 -21.81 13.98
N ILE A 230 19.82 -22.48 12.83
CA ILE A 230 20.63 -23.69 12.58
C ILE A 230 22.13 -23.40 12.72
N ARG A 231 22.58 -22.22 12.29
CA ARG A 231 24.00 -21.85 12.26
C ARG A 231 24.50 -21.10 13.51
N SER A 232 23.64 -20.86 14.48
CA SER A 232 24.05 -20.24 15.74
C SER A 232 24.79 -21.26 16.63
N GLU A 233 26.04 -20.94 17.02
CA GLU A 233 27.03 -21.87 17.61
C GLU A 233 26.67 -22.43 19.01
N GLY A 234 25.46 -22.20 19.50
CA GLY A 234 24.96 -22.72 20.78
C GLY A 234 23.69 -23.58 20.70
N VAL A 235 23.04 -23.68 19.53
CA VAL A 235 21.76 -24.41 19.37
C VAL A 235 21.98 -25.90 19.14
N LEU A 236 22.99 -26.28 18.37
CA LEU A 236 23.33 -27.69 18.09
C LEU A 236 24.19 -28.33 19.19
N THR A 237 24.89 -27.54 19.99
CA THR A 237 25.77 -27.99 21.08
C THR A 237 25.09 -28.03 22.44
N SER A 238 24.03 -27.24 22.64
CA SER A 238 23.18 -27.28 23.83
C SER A 238 21.79 -27.74 23.38
N PHE A 239 21.50 -29.04 23.53
CA PHE A 239 20.18 -29.67 23.31
C PHE A 239 19.13 -29.15 24.34
N ARG A 240 18.91 -27.85 24.37
CA ARG A 240 17.80 -27.23 25.10
C ARG A 240 16.57 -27.37 24.23
N PHE A 241 15.57 -28.10 24.73
CA PHE A 241 14.27 -28.34 24.08
C PHE A 241 13.68 -27.09 23.40
N LEU A 242 13.79 -25.92 24.05
CA LEU A 242 13.31 -24.65 23.53
C LEU A 242 14.01 -24.19 22.23
N ASN A 243 15.29 -24.52 22.04
CA ASN A 243 16.02 -24.16 20.82
C ASN A 243 15.61 -25.06 19.65
N ALA A 244 15.43 -26.36 19.90
CA ALA A 244 14.90 -27.29 18.91
C ALA A 244 13.48 -26.89 18.47
N LEU A 245 12.62 -26.53 19.43
CA LEU A 245 11.26 -26.04 19.14
C LEU A 245 11.27 -24.79 18.26
N LYS A 246 12.19 -23.83 18.50
CA LYS A 246 12.34 -22.64 17.65
C LYS A 246 12.76 -22.97 16.22
N VAL A 247 13.70 -23.91 16.05
CA VAL A 247 14.14 -24.35 14.72
C VAL A 247 13.00 -25.04 13.98
N CYS A 248 12.30 -25.97 14.64
CA CYS A 248 11.15 -26.65 14.06
C CYS A 248 10.02 -25.68 13.69
N ALA A 249 9.69 -24.71 14.56
CA ALA A 249 8.68 -23.71 14.28
C ALA A 249 9.05 -22.80 13.10
N ALA A 250 10.32 -22.36 13.02
CA ALA A 250 10.80 -21.56 11.90
C ALA A 250 10.76 -22.34 10.57
N PHE A 251 11.17 -23.61 10.59
CA PHE A 251 11.11 -24.48 9.42
C PHE A 251 9.68 -24.80 9.00
N LEU A 252 8.78 -25.05 9.96
CA LEU A 252 7.36 -25.24 9.71
C LEU A 252 6.75 -24.00 9.03
N ALA A 253 7.09 -22.80 9.49
CA ALA A 253 6.65 -21.57 8.83
C ALA A 253 7.10 -21.49 7.37
N VAL A 254 8.35 -21.85 7.05
CA VAL A 254 8.83 -21.92 5.66
C VAL A 254 7.99 -22.90 4.82
N VAL A 255 7.76 -24.10 5.35
CA VAL A 255 6.99 -25.14 4.65
C VAL A 255 5.55 -24.71 4.42
N LEU A 256 4.88 -24.17 5.43
CA LEU A 256 3.50 -23.68 5.33
C LEU A 256 3.40 -22.58 4.28
N ILE A 257 4.24 -21.54 4.37
CA ILE A 257 4.23 -20.41 3.44
C ILE A 257 4.50 -20.88 2.00
N LEU A 258 5.51 -21.74 1.80
CA LEU A 258 5.86 -22.24 0.48
C LEU A 258 4.72 -23.08 -0.12
N LEU A 259 4.15 -24.00 0.64
CA LEU A 259 3.03 -24.82 0.17
C LEU A 259 1.81 -23.95 -0.14
N ALA A 260 1.46 -23.01 0.74
CA ALA A 260 0.32 -22.12 0.51
C ALA A 260 0.48 -21.30 -0.80
N VAL A 261 1.67 -20.77 -1.08
CA VAL A 261 1.94 -20.08 -2.36
C VAL A 261 1.78 -21.04 -3.55
N LEU A 262 2.28 -22.27 -3.46
CA LEU A 262 2.14 -23.26 -4.54
C LEU A 262 0.68 -23.66 -4.79
N TYR A 263 -0.12 -23.80 -3.73
CA TYR A 263 -1.53 -24.16 -3.83
C TYR A 263 -2.45 -22.97 -4.14
N SER A 264 -2.00 -21.73 -3.95
CA SER A 264 -2.77 -20.50 -4.26
C SER A 264 -3.19 -20.37 -5.72
N THR A 265 -2.61 -21.13 -6.64
CA THR A 265 -2.75 -20.97 -8.09
C THR A 265 -2.21 -19.64 -8.66
N SER A 266 -1.66 -18.76 -7.81
CA SER A 266 -0.99 -17.52 -8.24
C SER A 266 0.36 -17.82 -8.90
N ARG A 267 0.32 -17.82 -10.23
CA ARG A 267 1.48 -17.98 -11.11
C ARG A 267 2.60 -16.99 -10.83
N MET A 268 2.22 -15.72 -10.68
CA MET A 268 3.19 -14.68 -10.38
C MET A 268 3.70 -14.81 -8.96
N GLY A 269 2.85 -15.16 -7.99
CA GLY A 269 3.27 -15.41 -6.60
C GLY A 269 4.36 -16.46 -6.47
N VAL A 270 4.28 -17.55 -7.24
CA VAL A 270 5.33 -18.58 -7.31
C VAL A 270 6.62 -17.98 -7.89
N VAL A 271 6.54 -17.32 -9.06
CA VAL A 271 7.71 -16.74 -9.75
C VAL A 271 8.40 -15.68 -8.88
N ALA A 272 7.63 -14.79 -8.25
CA ALA A 272 8.10 -13.71 -7.40
C ALA A 272 8.74 -14.24 -6.10
N SER A 273 8.09 -15.20 -5.40
CA SER A 273 8.65 -15.88 -4.22
C SER A 273 10.03 -16.45 -4.48
N PHE A 274 10.14 -17.21 -5.57
CA PHE A 274 11.39 -17.85 -5.96
C PHE A 274 12.45 -16.84 -6.41
N SER A 275 12.05 -15.81 -7.17
CA SER A 275 12.96 -14.73 -7.57
C SER A 275 13.51 -13.96 -6.37
N GLY A 276 12.68 -13.72 -5.35
CA GLY A 276 13.11 -13.14 -4.07
C GLY A 276 14.14 -14.00 -3.34
N LEU A 277 13.92 -15.32 -3.26
CA LEU A 277 14.88 -16.26 -2.68
C LEU A 277 16.19 -16.34 -3.48
N LEU A 278 16.12 -16.31 -4.82
CA LEU A 278 17.29 -16.30 -5.70
C LEU A 278 18.09 -15.01 -5.56
N ALA A 279 17.43 -13.86 -5.49
CA ALA A 279 18.08 -12.59 -5.21
C ALA A 279 18.77 -12.61 -3.84
N MET A 280 18.07 -13.07 -2.79
CA MET A 280 18.64 -13.27 -1.47
C MET A 280 19.92 -14.14 -1.53
N GLY A 281 19.86 -15.29 -2.20
CA GLY A 281 21.01 -16.18 -2.38
C GLY A 281 22.16 -15.54 -3.16
N ALA A 282 21.87 -14.86 -4.27
CA ALA A 282 22.85 -14.21 -5.13
C ALA A 282 23.61 -13.08 -4.42
N PHE A 283 22.91 -12.24 -3.67
CA PHE A 283 23.54 -11.21 -2.85
C PHE A 283 24.35 -11.82 -1.70
N ALA A 284 23.88 -12.92 -1.12
CA ALA A 284 24.61 -13.61 -0.07
C ALA A 284 25.92 -14.26 -0.56
N MET A 285 26.05 -14.57 -1.86
CA MET A 285 27.32 -15.05 -2.47
C MET A 285 28.44 -14.01 -2.41
N HIS A 286 28.13 -12.72 -2.34
CA HIS A 286 29.11 -11.65 -2.22
C HIS A 286 29.60 -11.44 -0.78
N THR A 287 29.09 -12.24 0.16
CA THR A 287 29.48 -12.18 1.57
C THR A 287 30.56 -13.21 1.89
N ARG A 288 31.19 -13.09 3.07
CA ARG A 288 32.19 -14.05 3.58
C ARG A 288 31.70 -15.51 3.68
N GLU A 289 30.41 -15.76 3.49
CA GLU A 289 29.78 -17.08 3.59
C GLU A 289 29.39 -17.71 2.24
N ALA A 290 30.00 -17.24 1.15
CA ALA A 290 29.67 -17.62 -0.23
C ALA A 290 29.54 -19.14 -0.48
N LYS A 291 30.36 -19.98 0.16
CA LYS A 291 30.34 -21.45 -0.05
C LYS A 291 29.00 -22.08 0.33
N VAL A 292 28.37 -21.63 1.41
CA VAL A 292 27.07 -22.16 1.87
C VAL A 292 25.94 -21.65 0.99
N TRP A 293 25.97 -20.35 0.68
CA TRP A 293 24.96 -19.72 -0.16
C TRP A 293 24.98 -20.20 -1.61
N LYS A 294 26.14 -20.60 -2.15
CA LYS A 294 26.23 -21.28 -3.46
C LYS A 294 25.44 -22.60 -3.48
N LYS A 295 25.54 -23.42 -2.43
CA LYS A 295 24.78 -24.68 -2.32
C LYS A 295 23.28 -24.41 -2.19
N ILE A 296 22.90 -23.50 -1.29
CA ILE A 296 21.49 -23.14 -1.07
C ILE A 296 20.88 -22.59 -2.36
N THR A 297 21.53 -21.62 -3.01
CA THR A 297 21.05 -21.02 -4.26
C THR A 297 20.94 -22.07 -5.37
N GLY A 298 21.92 -22.98 -5.50
CA GLY A 298 21.85 -24.07 -6.47
C GLY A 298 20.67 -25.02 -6.26
N VAL A 299 20.38 -25.38 -4.99
CA VAL A 299 19.19 -26.18 -4.63
C VAL A 299 17.91 -25.40 -4.89
N THR A 300 17.84 -24.12 -4.51
CA THR A 300 16.69 -23.26 -4.80
C THR A 300 16.43 -23.20 -6.30
N CYS A 301 17.45 -22.92 -7.14
CA CYS A 301 17.33 -22.95 -8.60
C CYS A 301 16.75 -24.26 -9.12
N LEU A 302 17.25 -25.40 -8.63
CA LEU A 302 16.74 -26.71 -9.05
C LEU A 302 15.26 -26.88 -8.67
N VAL A 303 14.88 -26.53 -7.44
CA VAL A 303 13.49 -26.59 -6.97
C VAL A 303 12.60 -25.66 -7.80
N VAL A 304 13.05 -24.44 -8.09
CA VAL A 304 12.33 -23.48 -8.94
C VAL A 304 12.07 -24.09 -10.30
N ILE A 305 13.10 -24.65 -10.94
CA ILE A 305 12.96 -25.27 -12.26
C ILE A 305 11.96 -26.42 -12.22
N VAL A 306 12.08 -27.31 -11.23
CA VAL A 306 11.15 -28.44 -11.08
C VAL A 306 9.71 -27.95 -10.86
N VAL A 307 9.51 -26.98 -9.97
CA VAL A 307 8.18 -26.42 -9.68
C VAL A 307 7.60 -25.74 -10.92
N LEU A 308 8.37 -24.90 -11.62
CA LEU A 308 7.91 -24.24 -12.84
C LEU A 308 7.56 -25.26 -13.93
N VAL A 309 8.37 -26.31 -14.10
CA VAL A 309 8.06 -27.39 -15.05
C VAL A 309 6.76 -28.10 -14.65
N VAL A 310 6.60 -28.48 -13.39
CA VAL A 310 5.41 -29.19 -12.92
C VAL A 310 4.14 -28.33 -13.00
N THR A 311 4.24 -27.04 -12.67
CA THR A 311 3.07 -26.13 -12.59
C THR A 311 2.69 -25.50 -13.94
N TYR A 312 3.65 -25.23 -14.82
CA TYR A 312 3.38 -24.59 -16.12
C TYR A 312 3.33 -25.57 -17.29
N PHE A 313 3.97 -26.74 -17.19
CA PHE A 313 4.05 -27.73 -18.27
C PHE A 313 3.24 -29.01 -18.00
N SER A 314 2.29 -28.99 -17.06
CA SER A 314 1.28 -30.03 -16.95
C SER A 314 0.47 -30.13 -18.26
N PRO A 315 0.37 -31.31 -18.90
CA PRO A 315 -0.27 -31.48 -20.21
C PRO A 315 -1.71 -30.98 -20.27
N ASP A 316 -2.47 -31.19 -19.19
CA ASP A 316 -3.89 -30.78 -19.11
C ASP A 316 -4.04 -29.25 -19.12
N THR A 317 -3.09 -28.53 -18.51
CA THR A 317 -3.07 -27.06 -18.45
C THR A 317 -2.61 -26.44 -19.78
N LEU A 318 -1.76 -27.12 -20.54
CA LEU A 318 -1.36 -26.68 -21.88
C LEU A 318 -2.54 -26.71 -22.88
N ILE A 319 -3.39 -27.74 -22.79
CA ILE A 319 -4.54 -27.91 -23.70
C ILE A 319 -5.64 -26.88 -23.42
N THR A 320 -6.01 -26.68 -22.15
CA THR A 320 -7.00 -25.65 -21.77
C THR A 320 -6.50 -24.25 -22.12
N ARG A 321 -5.20 -23.99 -21.95
CA ARG A 321 -4.61 -22.68 -22.24
C ARG A 321 -4.38 -22.37 -23.69
N PHE A 322 -4.13 -23.36 -24.54
CA PHE A 322 -4.21 -23.12 -25.98
C PHE A 322 -5.64 -22.69 -26.38
N GLY A 323 -6.67 -23.20 -25.71
CA GLY A 323 -8.06 -22.75 -25.86
C GLY A 323 -8.30 -21.32 -25.34
N GLU A 324 -7.78 -20.97 -24.17
CA GLU A 324 -7.90 -19.63 -23.57
C GLU A 324 -7.04 -18.57 -24.28
N LEU A 325 -5.86 -18.91 -24.80
CA LEU A 325 -5.05 -17.98 -25.62
C LEU A 325 -5.73 -17.60 -26.94
N LEU A 326 -6.58 -18.49 -27.46
CA LEU A 326 -7.41 -18.23 -28.65
C LEU A 326 -8.70 -17.47 -28.30
N ALA A 327 -9.12 -17.51 -27.03
CA ALA A 327 -10.25 -16.77 -26.50
C ALA A 327 -9.72 -15.58 -25.68
N ASP A 328 -9.47 -14.45 -26.35
CA ASP A 328 -8.85 -13.16 -25.93
C ASP A 328 -9.38 -12.47 -24.63
N LYS A 329 -9.93 -13.21 -23.67
CA LYS A 329 -10.65 -12.74 -22.46
C LYS A 329 -9.77 -12.60 -21.21
N GLU A 330 -8.60 -13.24 -21.15
CA GLU A 330 -7.71 -13.17 -19.96
C GLU A 330 -6.44 -12.32 -20.14
N SER A 331 -6.25 -11.71 -21.31
CA SER A 331 -5.05 -10.89 -21.55
C SER A 331 -5.15 -9.56 -20.80
N ARG A 332 -4.17 -9.25 -19.94
CA ARG A 332 -4.03 -7.92 -19.28
C ARG A 332 -3.49 -6.84 -20.24
N TRP A 333 -3.04 -7.24 -21.44
CA TRP A 333 -2.44 -6.33 -22.42
C TRP A 333 -3.37 -5.20 -22.90
N PRO A 334 -4.66 -5.44 -23.20
CA PRO A 334 -5.57 -4.37 -23.57
C PRO A 334 -5.76 -3.35 -22.45
N ILE A 335 -5.82 -3.79 -21.18
CA ILE A 335 -5.89 -2.91 -20.00
C ILE A 335 -4.67 -1.98 -19.96
N TRP A 336 -3.47 -2.52 -20.18
CA TRP A 336 -2.24 -1.73 -20.17
C TRP A 336 -2.19 -0.73 -21.33
N ARG A 337 -2.64 -1.13 -22.53
CA ARG A 337 -2.75 -0.23 -23.68
C ARG A 337 -3.71 0.92 -23.39
N ASP A 338 -4.85 0.65 -22.79
CA ASP A 338 -5.85 1.67 -22.45
C ASP A 338 -5.31 2.58 -21.31
N THR A 339 -4.56 2.01 -20.36
CA THR A 339 -3.87 2.77 -19.29
C THR A 339 -2.86 3.78 -19.84
N LEU A 340 -2.15 3.45 -20.92
CA LEU A 340 -1.22 4.39 -21.56
C LEU A 340 -1.94 5.66 -22.07
N HIS A 341 -3.21 5.56 -22.47
CA HIS A 341 -4.01 6.72 -22.85
C HIS A 341 -4.38 7.59 -21.63
N VAL A 342 -4.63 6.97 -20.47
CA VAL A 342 -4.81 7.71 -19.20
C VAL A 342 -3.53 8.45 -18.82
N ILE A 343 -2.37 7.80 -18.91
CA ILE A 343 -1.07 8.44 -18.65
C ILE A 343 -0.84 9.62 -19.62
N ALA A 344 -1.18 9.46 -20.90
CA ALA A 344 -1.07 10.53 -21.89
C ALA A 344 -2.02 11.71 -21.60
N ALA A 345 -3.19 11.44 -21.03
CA ALA A 345 -4.17 12.46 -20.64
C ALA A 345 -3.75 13.25 -19.38
N PHE A 346 -3.03 12.61 -18.44
CA PHE A 346 -2.58 13.20 -17.18
C PHE A 346 -1.07 13.05 -16.92
N PRO A 347 -0.19 13.55 -17.81
CA PRO A 347 1.21 13.12 -17.87
C PRO A 347 2.08 13.53 -16.68
N PHE A 348 1.93 14.77 -16.18
CA PHE A 348 2.85 15.31 -15.17
C PHE A 348 2.41 15.03 -13.73
N PHE A 349 1.12 15.22 -13.45
CA PHE A 349 0.56 15.17 -12.10
C PHE A 349 -0.44 14.05 -11.86
N GLY A 350 -0.77 13.28 -12.90
CA GLY A 350 -1.74 12.18 -12.82
C GLY A 350 -3.18 12.65 -12.62
N CYS A 351 -4.11 11.70 -12.59
CA CYS A 351 -5.54 11.98 -12.34
C CYS A 351 -5.88 12.10 -10.83
N GLY A 352 -4.91 11.88 -9.93
CA GLY A 352 -5.08 11.84 -8.48
C GLY A 352 -5.00 10.40 -7.95
N LEU A 353 -4.27 10.18 -6.85
CA LEU A 353 -4.16 8.85 -6.22
C LEU A 353 -5.55 8.27 -5.88
N GLY A 354 -5.79 7.03 -6.30
CA GLY A 354 -7.04 6.27 -6.20
C GLY A 354 -8.06 6.48 -7.32
N ASN A 355 -7.77 7.31 -8.33
CA ASN A 355 -8.75 7.71 -9.33
C ASN A 355 -8.69 6.97 -10.67
N TYR A 356 -7.85 5.93 -10.80
CA TYR A 356 -7.71 5.18 -12.05
C TYR A 356 -9.05 4.65 -12.58
N GLY A 357 -9.86 4.04 -11.71
CA GLY A 357 -11.12 3.39 -12.11
C GLY A 357 -12.10 4.34 -12.79
N THR A 358 -12.13 5.62 -12.39
CA THR A 358 -12.95 6.63 -13.06
C THR A 358 -12.26 7.18 -14.31
N ALA A 359 -10.94 7.34 -14.28
CA ALA A 359 -10.18 7.91 -15.39
C ALA A 359 -10.10 6.98 -16.62
N ILE A 360 -10.09 5.66 -16.41
CA ILE A 360 -9.94 4.67 -17.49
C ILE A 360 -11.20 4.51 -18.34
N LEU A 361 -12.39 4.80 -17.81
CA LEU A 361 -13.69 4.56 -18.50
C LEU A 361 -13.77 5.21 -19.89
N ARG A 362 -13.12 6.36 -20.09
CA ARG A 362 -13.07 7.05 -21.39
C ARG A 362 -12.28 6.28 -22.45
N TYR A 363 -11.29 5.52 -22.00
CA TYR A 363 -10.31 4.83 -22.84
C TYR A 363 -10.50 3.32 -22.86
N GLN A 364 -11.38 2.76 -22.02
CA GLN A 364 -11.62 1.33 -21.93
C GLN A 364 -12.28 0.82 -23.22
N THR A 365 -11.54 0.02 -23.98
CA THR A 365 -11.96 -0.56 -25.26
C THR A 365 -12.26 -2.06 -25.17
N THR A 366 -11.91 -2.69 -24.06
CA THR A 366 -11.98 -4.15 -23.87
C THR A 366 -12.76 -4.49 -22.60
N ASP A 367 -13.36 -5.69 -22.59
CA ASP A 367 -14.19 -6.22 -21.51
C ASP A 367 -15.19 -5.20 -20.94
N LEU A 368 -16.04 -4.67 -21.83
CA LEU A 368 -16.97 -3.59 -21.54
C LEU A 368 -18.04 -3.95 -20.49
N GLN A 369 -18.09 -5.21 -20.04
CA GLN A 369 -19.00 -5.69 -18.99
C GLN A 369 -18.38 -5.62 -17.59
N ALA A 370 -17.07 -5.38 -17.47
CA ALA A 370 -16.36 -5.23 -16.22
C ALA A 370 -15.81 -3.80 -16.08
N ASP A 371 -16.11 -3.12 -14.96
CA ASP A 371 -15.46 -1.85 -14.65
C ASP A 371 -14.01 -2.13 -14.19
N TYR A 372 -13.03 -1.72 -14.99
CA TYR A 372 -11.62 -1.87 -14.62
C TYR A 372 -11.26 -0.88 -13.51
N ASN A 373 -11.32 -1.33 -12.26
CA ASN A 373 -10.96 -0.49 -11.12
C ASN A 373 -9.44 -0.34 -10.92
N TYR A 374 -8.63 -1.21 -11.54
CA TYR A 374 -7.17 -1.22 -11.42
C TYR A 374 -6.49 -1.63 -12.74
N ALA A 375 -5.25 -1.16 -12.95
CA ALA A 375 -4.44 -1.49 -14.13
C ALA A 375 -3.83 -2.90 -14.10
N HIS A 376 -3.95 -3.62 -12.97
CA HIS A 376 -3.25 -4.89 -12.73
C HIS A 376 -1.74 -4.81 -13.05
N ASN A 377 -1.15 -3.67 -12.68
CA ASN A 377 0.27 -3.37 -12.77
C ASN A 377 0.47 -2.10 -11.92
N ASP A 378 1.04 -2.24 -10.72
CA ASP A 378 1.24 -1.11 -9.81
C ASP A 378 2.04 0.02 -10.46
N PHE A 379 2.98 -0.27 -11.37
CA PHE A 379 3.77 0.78 -12.03
C PHE A 379 2.93 1.63 -12.97
N LEU A 380 2.10 1.01 -13.81
CA LEU A 380 1.18 1.71 -14.71
C LEU A 380 0.10 2.45 -13.92
N GLN A 381 -0.43 1.81 -12.88
CA GLN A 381 -1.38 2.40 -11.95
C GLN A 381 -0.81 3.68 -11.34
N PHE A 382 0.34 3.62 -10.66
CA PHE A 382 0.98 4.79 -10.06
C PHE A 382 1.36 5.85 -11.09
N ALA A 383 1.84 5.46 -12.27
CA ALA A 383 2.15 6.42 -13.34
C ALA A 383 0.89 7.18 -13.80
N SER A 384 -0.26 6.53 -13.89
CA SER A 384 -1.52 7.16 -14.30
C SER A 384 -2.10 8.11 -13.23
N GLU A 385 -1.99 7.74 -11.96
CA GLU A 385 -2.62 8.48 -10.87
C GLU A 385 -1.74 9.55 -10.25
N LEU A 386 -0.43 9.33 -10.22
CA LEU A 386 0.55 10.27 -9.68
C LEU A 386 1.23 11.10 -10.78
N GLY A 387 1.14 10.70 -12.04
CA GLY A 387 1.90 11.31 -13.13
C GLY A 387 3.41 11.10 -12.98
N LEU A 388 4.17 11.64 -13.93
CA LEU A 388 5.62 11.52 -13.96
C LEU A 388 6.29 12.02 -12.68
N VAL A 389 5.82 13.15 -12.12
CA VAL A 389 6.46 13.76 -10.93
C VAL A 389 6.32 12.86 -9.71
N GLY A 390 5.09 12.44 -9.38
CA GLY A 390 4.87 11.59 -8.23
C GLY A 390 5.44 10.17 -8.40
N PHE A 391 5.41 9.64 -9.63
CA PHE A 391 6.05 8.35 -9.95
C PHE A 391 7.56 8.37 -9.72
N LEU A 392 8.25 9.47 -10.09
CA LEU A 392 9.68 9.63 -9.83
C LEU A 392 9.99 9.79 -8.34
N ILE A 393 9.14 10.50 -7.58
CA ILE A 393 9.27 10.59 -6.12
C ILE A 393 9.18 9.19 -5.50
N LEU A 394 8.14 8.42 -5.84
CA LEU A 394 7.95 7.06 -5.34
C LEU A 394 9.11 6.14 -5.73
N THR A 395 9.51 6.16 -7.00
CA THR A 395 10.63 5.36 -7.52
C THR A 395 11.94 5.69 -6.79
N SER A 396 12.22 6.98 -6.57
CA SER A 396 13.40 7.41 -5.83
C SER A 396 13.40 6.88 -4.39
N LEU A 397 12.23 6.84 -3.73
CA LEU A 397 12.05 6.29 -2.39
C LEU A 397 12.30 4.77 -2.36
N ILE A 398 11.73 4.02 -3.30
CA ILE A 398 11.90 2.56 -3.37
C ILE A 398 13.36 2.20 -3.68
N LEU A 399 13.99 2.87 -4.66
CA LEU A 399 15.42 2.67 -4.95
C LEU A 399 16.30 2.99 -3.72
N ALA A 400 15.96 4.07 -3.01
CA ALA A 400 16.63 4.46 -1.79
C ALA A 400 16.57 3.38 -0.69
N ILE A 401 15.40 2.74 -0.53
CA ILE A 401 15.18 1.62 0.39
C ILE A 401 15.98 0.39 -0.06
N CYS A 402 15.94 0.02 -1.34
CA CYS A 402 16.73 -1.09 -1.89
C CYS A 402 18.24 -0.87 -1.63
N CYS A 403 18.75 0.34 -1.86
CA CYS A 403 20.13 0.69 -1.55
C CYS A 403 20.44 0.61 -0.04
N ALA A 404 19.47 0.87 0.84
CA ALA A 404 19.65 0.68 2.28
C ALA A 404 19.76 -0.82 2.63
N ALA A 405 18.87 -1.67 2.10
CA ALA A 405 18.91 -3.11 2.29
C ALA A 405 20.24 -3.74 1.81
N VAL A 406 20.72 -3.35 0.62
CA VAL A 406 22.02 -3.81 0.08
C VAL A 406 23.17 -3.37 0.99
N ARG A 407 23.19 -2.12 1.46
CA ARG A 407 24.24 -1.63 2.36
C ARG A 407 24.21 -2.32 3.72
N ALA A 408 23.03 -2.57 4.28
CA ALA A 408 22.88 -3.30 5.53
C ALA A 408 23.50 -4.70 5.41
N THR A 409 23.24 -5.41 4.31
CA THR A 409 23.84 -6.71 4.02
C THR A 409 25.37 -6.64 3.89
N ASN A 410 25.89 -5.72 3.08
CA ASN A 410 27.31 -5.66 2.77
C ASN A 410 28.18 -5.14 3.93
N ARG A 411 27.62 -4.30 4.80
CA ARG A 411 28.33 -3.68 5.92
C ARG A 411 28.11 -4.38 7.27
N ALA A 412 27.21 -5.37 7.34
CA ALA A 412 26.93 -6.10 8.57
C ALA A 412 28.16 -6.85 9.11
N THR A 413 28.54 -6.57 10.35
CA THR A 413 29.65 -7.22 11.06
C THR A 413 29.26 -8.56 11.66
N ASP A 414 27.98 -8.74 12.01
CA ASP A 414 27.42 -9.95 12.60
C ASP A 414 26.47 -10.70 11.64
N ARG A 415 26.31 -12.02 11.89
CA ARG A 415 25.44 -12.89 11.07
C ARG A 415 23.95 -12.49 11.16
N PRO A 416 23.35 -12.25 12.36
CA PRO A 416 21.94 -11.87 12.46
C PRO A 416 21.54 -10.66 11.62
N THR A 417 22.30 -9.56 11.70
CA THR A 417 22.05 -8.32 10.94
C THR A 417 22.15 -8.57 9.43
N ARG A 418 23.16 -9.33 9.00
CA ARG A 418 23.38 -9.65 7.59
C ARG A 418 22.21 -10.42 6.98
N TYR A 419 21.75 -11.44 7.68
CA TYR A 419 20.67 -12.30 7.21
C TYR A 419 19.33 -11.56 7.18
N LEU A 420 19.10 -10.65 8.13
CA LEU A 420 17.92 -9.80 8.12
C LEU A 420 17.93 -8.81 6.94
N GLY A 421 19.08 -8.23 6.62
CA GLY A 421 19.25 -7.40 5.42
C GLY A 421 19.02 -8.17 4.11
N LEU A 422 19.51 -9.41 4.03
CA LEU A 422 19.28 -10.33 2.91
C LEU A 422 17.79 -10.69 2.75
N ALA A 423 17.09 -10.95 3.85
CA ALA A 423 15.65 -11.21 3.84
C ALA A 423 14.85 -10.00 3.33
N CYS A 424 15.20 -8.78 3.79
CA CYS A 424 14.57 -7.57 3.28
C CYS A 424 14.74 -7.43 1.77
N LEU A 425 15.96 -7.67 1.25
CA LEU A 425 16.23 -7.59 -0.17
C LEU A 425 15.42 -8.63 -0.97
N GLY A 426 15.33 -9.86 -0.47
CA GLY A 426 14.51 -10.90 -1.09
C GLY A 426 13.03 -10.51 -1.16
N GLY A 427 12.47 -9.99 -0.06
CA GLY A 427 11.07 -9.55 -0.02
C GLY A 427 10.79 -8.37 -0.95
N LEU A 428 11.70 -7.39 -1.01
CA LEU A 428 11.60 -6.24 -1.92
C LEU A 428 11.65 -6.65 -3.40
N VAL A 429 12.49 -7.64 -3.75
CA VAL A 429 12.58 -8.15 -5.13
C VAL A 429 11.33 -8.95 -5.50
N ALA A 430 10.81 -9.77 -4.57
CA ALA A 430 9.59 -10.54 -4.80
C ALA A 430 8.43 -9.60 -5.19
N ILE A 431 8.08 -8.67 -4.30
CA ILE A 431 6.94 -7.78 -4.53
C ILE A 431 7.14 -6.85 -5.72
N GLY A 432 8.38 -6.40 -5.97
CA GLY A 432 8.69 -5.59 -7.15
C GLY A 432 8.43 -6.32 -8.47
N LEU A 433 8.59 -7.64 -8.51
CA LEU A 433 8.25 -8.45 -9.69
C LEU A 433 6.76 -8.72 -9.78
N HIS A 434 6.09 -9.03 -8.67
CA HIS A 434 4.64 -9.27 -8.66
C HIS A 434 3.85 -8.03 -9.10
N SER A 435 4.27 -6.85 -8.66
CA SER A 435 3.74 -5.54 -9.08
C SER A 435 3.77 -5.26 -10.59
N LEU A 436 4.49 -6.06 -11.41
CA LEU A 436 4.43 -5.96 -12.88
C LEU A 436 3.14 -6.50 -13.48
N THR A 437 2.44 -7.37 -12.75
CA THR A 437 1.24 -8.04 -13.26
C THR A 437 0.06 -7.95 -12.32
N ASP A 438 0.20 -7.25 -11.19
CA ASP A 438 -0.87 -7.08 -10.24
C ASP A 438 -0.79 -5.73 -9.49
N PHE A 439 -1.81 -5.43 -8.69
CA PHE A 439 -2.01 -4.16 -7.98
C PHE A 439 -1.90 -4.31 -6.45
N ASN A 440 -0.93 -5.11 -6.00
CA ASN A 440 -0.75 -5.47 -4.59
C ASN A 440 -0.61 -4.25 -3.67
N MET A 441 -0.10 -3.12 -4.16
CA MET A 441 0.12 -1.92 -3.34
C MET A 441 -1.17 -1.18 -2.99
N TYR A 442 -2.30 -1.54 -3.59
CA TYR A 442 -3.63 -1.03 -3.23
C TYR A 442 -4.32 -1.88 -2.16
N ILE A 443 -3.73 -3.02 -1.78
CA ILE A 443 -4.19 -3.84 -0.66
C ILE A 443 -3.46 -3.37 0.60
N PRO A 444 -4.16 -2.74 1.56
CA PRO A 444 -3.45 -2.02 2.63
C PRO A 444 -2.52 -2.89 3.48
N ALA A 445 -2.90 -4.14 3.73
CA ALA A 445 -2.05 -5.10 4.43
C ALA A 445 -0.75 -5.40 3.68
N ASN A 446 -0.79 -5.54 2.35
CA ASN A 446 0.40 -5.86 1.54
C ASN A 446 1.33 -4.65 1.45
N ALA A 447 0.79 -3.46 1.23
CA ALA A 447 1.56 -2.23 1.30
C ALA A 447 2.18 -2.02 2.70
N LEU A 448 1.47 -2.37 3.79
CA LEU A 448 2.04 -2.36 5.14
C LEU A 448 3.24 -3.30 5.30
N VAL A 449 3.22 -4.50 4.69
CA VAL A 449 4.38 -5.42 4.72
C VAL A 449 5.58 -4.77 4.04
N LEU A 450 5.40 -4.21 2.84
CA LEU A 450 6.46 -3.48 2.13
C LEU A 450 7.03 -2.35 3.00
N VAL A 451 6.17 -1.55 3.61
CA VAL A 451 6.52 -0.44 4.50
C VAL A 451 7.27 -0.94 5.73
N TRP A 452 6.87 -2.07 6.30
CA TRP A 452 7.50 -2.68 7.46
C TRP A 452 8.90 -3.20 7.11
N ILE A 453 9.05 -3.91 5.98
CA ILE A 453 10.34 -4.36 5.44
C ILE A 453 11.26 -3.16 5.16
N SER A 454 10.70 -2.07 4.63
CA SER A 454 11.40 -0.81 4.40
C SER A 454 11.89 -0.18 5.70
N GLY A 455 11.06 -0.19 6.76
CA GLY A 455 11.45 0.27 8.09
C GLY A 455 12.57 -0.58 8.68
N ILE A 456 12.50 -1.91 8.56
CA ILE A 456 13.57 -2.81 9.02
C ILE A 456 14.87 -2.50 8.28
N SER A 457 14.87 -2.56 6.95
CA SER A 457 16.08 -2.41 6.13
C SER A 457 16.82 -1.09 6.36
N THR A 458 16.07 0.00 6.60
CA THR A 458 16.63 1.34 6.83
C THR A 458 16.97 1.61 8.31
N GLY A 459 16.53 0.74 9.22
CA GLY A 459 16.88 0.75 10.64
C GLY A 459 18.18 0.02 10.95
N LEU A 460 18.67 -0.82 10.03
CA LEU A 460 19.93 -1.54 10.14
C LEU A 460 21.15 -0.60 9.96
N PRO A 461 22.28 -0.89 10.62
CA PRO A 461 23.44 -0.01 10.63
C PRO A 461 24.09 0.09 9.25
N SER A 462 24.43 1.32 8.85
CA SER A 462 25.07 1.61 7.57
C SER A 462 26.41 2.34 7.74
N GLY A 463 27.17 2.06 8.80
CA GLY A 463 28.61 2.37 8.92
C GLY A 463 29.07 3.82 8.67
N SER A 464 28.20 4.83 8.69
CA SER A 464 28.61 6.24 8.50
C SER A 464 28.45 7.00 9.81
N GLN A 465 29.59 7.35 10.42
CA GLN A 465 29.69 8.06 11.69
C GLN A 465 29.95 9.58 11.54
N HIS A 466 30.01 10.17 10.34
CA HIS A 466 30.43 11.57 10.18
C HIS A 466 29.25 12.56 10.09
N ASP A 467 29.19 13.54 11.01
CA ASP A 467 28.20 14.62 11.28
C ASP A 467 27.15 14.45 12.39
N ALA A 468 27.60 14.43 13.64
CA ALA A 468 26.80 14.39 14.88
C ALA A 468 25.70 15.48 14.98
N SER A 469 26.06 16.74 14.74
CA SER A 469 25.22 17.93 15.01
C SER A 469 24.02 18.04 14.07
N HIS A 470 24.24 18.04 12.75
CA HIS A 470 23.16 18.10 11.75
C HIS A 470 22.19 16.93 11.86
N ARG A 471 22.68 15.78 12.34
CA ARG A 471 21.87 14.58 12.55
C ARG A 471 20.99 14.64 13.80
N PHE A 472 21.28 15.52 14.77
CA PHE A 472 20.46 15.66 15.97
C PHE A 472 19.18 16.47 15.71
N LEU A 473 19.28 17.64 15.07
CA LEU A 473 18.09 18.46 14.76
C LEU A 473 17.09 17.73 13.85
N THR A 474 17.59 17.05 12.80
CA THR A 474 16.73 16.27 11.89
C THR A 474 15.99 15.16 12.61
N ARG A 475 16.59 14.52 13.62
CA ARG A 475 15.91 13.48 14.44
C ARG A 475 14.77 14.07 15.26
N VAL A 476 15.02 15.19 15.94
CA VAL A 476 13.99 15.86 16.75
C VAL A 476 12.84 16.33 15.87
N LEU A 477 13.14 16.88 14.70
CA LEU A 477 12.14 17.32 13.73
C LEU A 477 11.32 16.14 13.20
N LEU A 478 11.95 15.07 12.71
CA LEU A 478 11.25 13.88 12.22
C LEU A 478 10.33 13.29 13.28
N ARG A 479 10.81 13.18 14.52
CA ARG A 479 10.00 12.65 15.63
C ARG A 479 8.79 13.53 15.95
N ARG A 480 8.94 14.86 15.89
CA ARG A 480 7.81 15.80 16.05
C ARG A 480 6.81 15.68 14.90
N ILE A 481 7.30 15.53 13.67
CA ILE A 481 6.46 15.29 12.48
C ILE A 481 5.71 13.97 12.65
N THR A 482 6.37 12.87 13.01
CA THR A 482 5.71 11.57 13.25
C THR A 482 4.63 11.69 14.32
N PHE A 483 4.89 12.43 15.40
CA PHE A 483 3.88 12.67 16.44
C PHE A 483 2.68 13.45 15.90
N ALA A 484 2.92 14.53 15.15
CA ALA A 484 1.85 15.32 14.54
C ALA A 484 1.02 14.51 13.54
N LEU A 485 1.67 13.71 12.69
CA LEU A 485 1.02 12.81 11.74
C LEU A 485 0.20 11.73 12.47
N ALA A 486 0.71 11.15 13.56
CA ALA A 486 -0.03 10.19 14.36
C ALA A 486 -1.28 10.80 15.03
N CYS A 487 -1.17 12.02 15.55
CA CYS A 487 -2.33 12.77 16.06
C CYS A 487 -3.34 13.08 14.98
N PHE A 488 -2.88 13.48 13.79
CA PHE A 488 -3.75 13.74 12.63
C PHE A 488 -4.49 12.47 12.19
N LEU A 489 -3.80 11.34 12.08
CA LEU A 489 -4.41 10.04 11.77
C LEU A 489 -5.48 9.66 12.79
N LEU A 490 -5.16 9.75 14.09
CA LEU A 490 -6.12 9.42 15.14
C LEU A 490 -7.36 10.31 15.10
N ALA A 491 -7.16 11.63 14.95
CA ALA A 491 -8.27 12.58 14.86
C ALA A 491 -9.14 12.33 13.64
N TYR A 492 -8.54 12.10 12.47
CA TYR A 492 -9.29 11.82 11.24
C TYR A 492 -10.04 10.50 11.32
N ALA A 493 -9.37 9.42 11.72
CA ALA A 493 -9.99 8.10 11.78
C ALA A 493 -11.16 8.07 12.77
N SER A 494 -11.04 8.80 13.89
CA SER A 494 -12.14 8.99 14.84
C SER A 494 -13.29 9.78 14.23
N ALA A 495 -13.00 10.86 13.50
CA ALA A 495 -14.02 11.66 12.84
C ALA A 495 -14.77 10.86 11.76
N TRP A 496 -14.06 10.03 10.99
CA TRP A 496 -14.69 9.12 10.02
C TRP A 496 -15.59 8.09 10.70
N SER A 497 -15.12 7.46 11.78
CA SER A 497 -15.95 6.51 12.55
C SER A 497 -17.23 7.15 13.08
N VAL A 498 -17.16 8.41 13.55
CA VAL A 498 -18.35 9.15 13.99
C VAL A 498 -19.27 9.45 12.82
N PHE A 499 -18.73 9.89 11.69
CA PHE A 499 -19.52 10.14 10.47
C PHE A 499 -20.26 8.86 10.03
N GLU A 500 -19.55 7.75 9.95
CA GLU A 500 -20.14 6.48 9.50
C GLU A 500 -21.19 5.94 10.48
N ALA A 501 -20.94 6.03 11.78
CA ALA A 501 -21.85 5.52 12.80
C ALA A 501 -23.12 6.36 12.99
N ALA A 502 -23.03 7.69 12.84
CA ALA A 502 -24.12 8.61 13.20
C ALA A 502 -24.72 9.39 12.02
N PHE A 503 -24.00 9.54 10.91
CA PHE A 503 -24.31 10.54 9.88
C PHE A 503 -24.25 10.03 8.43
N LYS A 504 -24.02 8.73 8.20
CA LYS A 504 -23.84 8.13 6.86
C LYS A 504 -24.97 8.45 5.87
N SER A 505 -26.20 8.63 6.37
CA SER A 505 -27.39 8.93 5.58
C SER A 505 -27.85 10.39 5.66
N ASP A 506 -27.11 11.26 6.35
CA ASP A 506 -27.48 12.67 6.54
C ASP A 506 -26.75 13.56 5.53
N VAL A 507 -27.54 14.17 4.64
CA VAL A 507 -27.06 15.08 3.59
C VAL A 507 -26.34 16.31 4.15
N SER A 508 -26.81 16.89 5.26
CA SER A 508 -26.24 18.10 5.84
C SER A 508 -24.92 17.82 6.54
N ALA A 509 -24.87 16.71 7.27
CA ALA A 509 -23.64 16.26 7.90
C ALA A 509 -22.60 15.89 6.83
N GLU A 510 -22.98 15.12 5.81
CA GLU A 510 -22.06 14.77 4.72
C GLU A 510 -21.46 16.01 4.04
N ARG A 511 -22.26 17.06 3.79
CA ARG A 511 -21.73 18.33 3.23
C ARG A 511 -20.67 18.97 4.12
N MET A 512 -20.81 18.86 5.44
CA MET A 512 -19.85 19.42 6.38
C MET A 512 -18.57 18.58 6.42
N PHE A 513 -18.70 17.27 6.58
CA PHE A 513 -17.59 16.32 6.69
C PHE A 513 -16.79 16.20 5.38
N CYS A 514 -17.45 16.28 4.23
CA CYS A 514 -16.82 16.15 2.91
C CYS A 514 -15.81 17.27 2.62
N ARG A 515 -15.91 18.44 3.28
CA ARG A 515 -14.91 19.52 3.20
C ARG A 515 -13.54 19.10 3.73
N PHE A 516 -13.49 18.06 4.54
CA PHE A 516 -12.27 17.49 5.12
C PHE A 516 -11.91 16.15 4.47
N GLY A 517 -12.57 15.75 3.37
CA GLY A 517 -12.34 14.47 2.71
C GLY A 517 -13.17 13.30 3.25
N ILE A 518 -14.00 13.52 4.28
CA ILE A 518 -14.89 12.51 4.86
C ILE A 518 -16.22 12.55 4.08
N CYS A 519 -16.31 11.76 3.01
CA CYS A 519 -17.38 11.90 2.03
C CYS A 519 -17.86 10.53 1.53
N ASP A 520 -19.16 10.24 1.66
CA ASP A 520 -19.81 9.05 1.08
C ASP A 520 -21.05 9.48 0.28
N THR A 521 -20.79 10.09 -0.87
CA THR A 521 -21.84 10.59 -1.76
C THR A 521 -22.73 9.45 -2.30
N ASN A 522 -22.22 8.23 -2.40
CA ASN A 522 -23.02 7.06 -2.80
C ASN A 522 -24.06 6.70 -1.75
N ALA A 523 -23.67 6.59 -0.48
CA ALA A 523 -24.61 6.29 0.60
C ALA A 523 -25.70 7.37 0.73
N VAL A 524 -25.32 8.64 0.62
CA VAL A 524 -26.27 9.76 0.66
C VAL A 524 -27.26 9.69 -0.50
N LEU A 525 -26.79 9.45 -1.73
CA LEU A 525 -27.68 9.32 -2.88
C LEU A 525 -28.58 8.10 -2.81
N ALA A 526 -28.11 6.98 -2.25
CA ALA A 526 -28.94 5.80 -2.01
C ALA A 526 -30.05 6.11 -0.99
N ALA A 527 -29.72 6.81 0.10
CA ALA A 527 -30.70 7.24 1.11
C ALA A 527 -31.74 8.22 0.53
N GLU A 528 -31.30 9.21 -0.24
CA GLU A 528 -32.20 10.16 -0.92
C GLU A 528 -33.05 9.46 -1.99
N THR A 529 -32.50 8.50 -2.72
CA THR A 529 -33.26 7.69 -3.69
C THR A 529 -34.41 6.96 -3.01
N LEU A 530 -34.17 6.32 -1.87
CA LEU A 530 -35.23 5.64 -1.10
C LEU A 530 -36.29 6.63 -0.60
N LYS A 531 -35.86 7.78 -0.09
CA LYS A 531 -36.76 8.85 0.39
C LYS A 531 -37.65 9.45 -0.71
N HIS A 532 -37.16 9.48 -1.94
CA HIS A 532 -37.84 10.04 -3.11
C HIS A 532 -38.51 8.98 -4.00
N GLY A 533 -38.95 7.85 -3.43
CA GLY A 533 -39.76 6.86 -4.16
C GLY A 533 -38.95 5.82 -4.94
N GLY A 534 -37.70 5.60 -4.56
CA GLY A 534 -36.88 4.48 -5.02
C GLY A 534 -36.24 4.65 -6.40
N THR A 535 -36.40 5.82 -7.05
CA THR A 535 -35.77 6.10 -8.36
C THR A 535 -34.81 7.27 -8.26
N ILE A 536 -33.58 7.11 -8.78
CA ILE A 536 -32.55 8.16 -8.73
C ILE A 536 -33.01 9.46 -9.40
N ALA A 537 -33.83 9.33 -10.45
CA ALA A 537 -34.41 10.46 -11.18
C ALA A 537 -35.41 11.28 -10.35
N ALA A 538 -35.91 10.78 -9.22
CA ALA A 538 -36.79 11.52 -8.32
C ALA A 538 -36.03 12.30 -7.23
N VAL A 539 -34.72 12.07 -7.10
CA VAL A 539 -33.86 12.85 -6.19
C VAL A 539 -33.79 14.30 -6.66
N PRO A 540 -33.79 15.29 -5.76
CA PRO A 540 -33.73 16.71 -6.16
C PRO A 540 -32.51 17.01 -7.05
N GLU A 541 -32.74 17.74 -8.14
CA GLU A 541 -31.69 18.10 -9.12
C GLU A 541 -30.48 18.76 -8.45
N SER A 542 -30.70 19.57 -7.41
CA SER A 542 -29.61 20.22 -6.67
C SER A 542 -28.67 19.26 -5.93
N GLU A 543 -29.16 18.08 -5.49
CA GLU A 543 -28.32 17.06 -4.87
C GLU A 543 -27.54 16.28 -5.92
N LEU A 544 -28.19 15.93 -7.04
CA LEU A 544 -27.54 15.26 -8.17
C LEU A 544 -26.46 16.15 -8.82
N ALA A 545 -26.75 17.44 -8.98
CA ALA A 545 -25.80 18.44 -9.44
C ALA A 545 -24.59 18.54 -8.50
N ARG A 546 -24.80 18.51 -7.19
CA ARG A 546 -23.70 18.53 -6.21
C ARG A 546 -22.87 17.25 -6.25
N ALA A 547 -23.51 16.10 -6.39
CA ALA A 547 -22.80 14.83 -6.56
C ALA A 547 -21.95 14.84 -7.84
N LEU A 548 -22.51 15.36 -8.93
CA LEU A 548 -21.80 15.54 -10.19
C LEU A 548 -20.64 16.54 -10.07
N GLN A 549 -20.80 17.63 -9.32
CA GLN A 549 -19.72 18.60 -9.09
C GLN A 549 -18.53 17.98 -8.35
N ARG A 550 -18.79 17.04 -7.44
CA ARG A 550 -17.76 16.33 -6.66
C ARG A 550 -17.03 15.28 -7.49
N ASP A 551 -17.75 14.64 -8.40
CA ASP A 551 -17.22 13.59 -9.28
C ASP A 551 -17.62 13.86 -10.73
N SER A 552 -17.04 14.91 -11.31
CA SER A 552 -17.34 15.32 -12.69
C SER A 552 -16.82 14.34 -13.75
N ALA A 553 -15.92 13.44 -13.35
CA ALA A 553 -15.37 12.42 -14.22
C ALA A 553 -16.25 11.17 -14.29
N ALA A 554 -17.12 10.93 -13.30
CA ALA A 554 -18.01 9.77 -13.32
C ALA A 554 -19.16 9.94 -14.33
N PRO A 555 -19.23 9.12 -15.38
CA PRO A 555 -20.25 9.24 -16.43
C PRO A 555 -21.66 8.99 -15.91
N LEU A 556 -21.82 8.09 -14.93
CA LEU A 556 -23.13 7.79 -14.35
C LEU A 556 -23.72 8.97 -13.58
N ARG A 557 -22.90 9.85 -13.00
CA ARG A 557 -23.38 11.08 -12.35
C ARG A 557 -24.04 12.05 -13.32
N TRP A 558 -23.50 12.11 -14.54
CA TRP A 558 -24.11 12.87 -15.62
C TRP A 558 -25.45 12.27 -16.02
N CYS A 559 -25.52 10.94 -16.18
CA CYS A 559 -26.78 10.26 -16.48
C CYS A 559 -27.82 10.45 -15.36
N ASP A 560 -27.43 10.41 -14.08
CA ASP A 560 -28.32 10.60 -12.93
C ASP A 560 -29.00 11.97 -12.98
N LEU A 561 -28.22 13.03 -13.19
CA LEU A 561 -28.76 14.37 -13.36
C LEU A 561 -29.60 14.49 -14.64
N GLY A 562 -29.16 13.86 -15.74
CA GLY A 562 -29.89 13.82 -17.00
C GLY A 562 -31.29 13.22 -16.87
N ASP A 563 -31.42 12.10 -16.16
CA ASP A 563 -32.72 11.45 -15.91
C ASP A 563 -33.65 12.29 -15.03
N ALA A 564 -33.10 13.03 -14.06
CA ALA A 564 -33.91 13.95 -13.25
C ALA A 564 -34.41 15.15 -14.08
N LEU A 565 -33.54 15.74 -14.91
CA LEU A 565 -33.88 16.84 -15.82
C LEU A 565 -34.90 16.44 -16.88
N LEU A 566 -34.94 15.16 -17.26
CA LEU A 566 -35.97 14.63 -18.14
C LEU A 566 -37.36 14.66 -17.51
N LYS A 567 -37.47 14.34 -16.22
CA LYS A 567 -38.76 14.37 -15.50
C LYS A 567 -39.30 15.79 -15.36
N THR A 568 -38.43 16.80 -15.36
CA THR A 568 -38.80 18.22 -15.28
C THR A 568 -38.88 18.88 -16.66
N GLU A 569 -38.86 18.09 -17.75
CA GLU A 569 -38.99 18.54 -19.14
C GLU A 569 -37.87 19.50 -19.61
N ASN A 570 -36.71 19.48 -18.95
CA ASN A 570 -35.55 20.28 -19.31
C ASN A 570 -34.65 19.54 -20.32
N PHE A 571 -35.19 19.30 -21.51
CA PHE A 571 -34.56 18.47 -22.55
C PHE A 571 -33.18 18.96 -23.01
N GLY A 572 -32.96 20.29 -23.02
CA GLY A 572 -31.68 20.87 -23.44
C GLY A 572 -30.53 20.51 -22.51
N GLN A 573 -30.75 20.64 -21.19
CA GLN A 573 -29.75 20.27 -20.19
C GLN A 573 -29.63 18.74 -20.06
N ALA A 574 -30.74 17.99 -20.16
CA ALA A 574 -30.69 16.54 -20.20
C ALA A 574 -29.84 16.03 -21.37
N ARG A 575 -30.02 16.58 -22.59
CA ARG A 575 -29.20 16.26 -23.76
C ARG A 575 -27.72 16.53 -23.51
N TYR A 576 -27.41 17.65 -22.85
CA TYR A 576 -26.03 17.99 -22.51
C TYR A 576 -25.42 16.96 -21.54
N CYS A 577 -26.17 16.54 -20.53
CA CYS A 577 -25.75 15.50 -19.59
C CYS A 577 -25.42 14.17 -20.29
N PHE A 578 -26.34 13.62 -21.09
CA PHE A 578 -26.09 12.36 -21.80
C PHE A 578 -24.95 12.48 -22.82
N SER A 579 -24.80 13.63 -23.48
CA SER A 579 -23.67 13.87 -24.39
C SER A 579 -22.32 13.85 -23.66
N ASN A 580 -22.22 14.45 -22.47
CA ASN A 580 -21.00 14.39 -21.68
C ASN A 580 -20.75 12.98 -21.11
N ALA A 581 -21.79 12.29 -20.65
CA ALA A 581 -21.67 10.91 -20.19
C ALA A 581 -21.06 10.01 -21.28
N LEU A 582 -21.55 10.12 -22.52
CA LEU A 582 -21.02 9.38 -23.68
C LEU A 582 -19.58 9.76 -24.03
N LYS A 583 -19.14 10.99 -23.80
CA LYS A 583 -17.74 11.38 -24.00
C LYS A 583 -16.81 10.80 -22.94
N LEU A 584 -17.29 10.66 -21.71
CA LEU A 584 -16.53 10.14 -20.58
C LEU A 584 -16.48 8.62 -20.56
N ALA A 585 -17.43 7.95 -21.19
CA ALA A 585 -17.53 6.50 -21.20
C ALA A 585 -18.24 5.99 -22.47
N PRO A 586 -17.61 6.15 -23.65
CA PRO A 586 -18.24 5.86 -24.94
C PRO A 586 -18.55 4.37 -25.16
N TYR A 587 -17.96 3.49 -24.38
CA TYR A 587 -18.09 2.04 -24.53
C TYR A 587 -18.74 1.35 -23.32
N THR A 588 -19.11 2.10 -22.29
CA THR A 588 -19.70 1.53 -21.05
C THR A 588 -21.19 1.24 -21.25
N PRO A 589 -21.64 -0.03 -21.21
CA PRO A 589 -23.01 -0.42 -21.57
C PRO A 589 -24.10 0.30 -20.76
N PRO A 590 -24.00 0.45 -19.42
CA PRO A 590 -24.99 1.21 -18.65
C PRO A 590 -25.17 2.66 -19.12
N VAL A 591 -24.08 3.32 -19.54
CA VAL A 591 -24.09 4.70 -20.05
C VAL A 591 -24.75 4.74 -21.43
N LEU A 592 -24.37 3.82 -22.32
CA LEU A 592 -24.94 3.68 -23.65
C LEU A 592 -26.44 3.41 -23.61
N MET A 593 -26.90 2.51 -22.72
CA MET A 593 -28.32 2.18 -22.56
C MET A 593 -29.13 3.39 -22.09
N ARG A 594 -28.65 4.13 -21.07
CA ARG A 594 -29.37 5.33 -20.58
C ARG A 594 -29.42 6.43 -21.65
N ALA A 595 -28.32 6.66 -22.36
CA ALA A 595 -28.30 7.63 -23.45
C ALA A 595 -29.21 7.20 -24.62
N ALA A 596 -29.24 5.92 -24.99
CA ALA A 596 -30.12 5.40 -26.03
C ALA A 596 -31.60 5.58 -25.67
N ASN A 597 -31.98 5.27 -24.43
CA ASN A 597 -33.34 5.47 -23.94
C ASN A 597 -33.77 6.94 -24.04
N PHE A 598 -32.88 7.87 -23.69
CA PHE A 598 -33.13 9.30 -23.84
C PHE A 598 -33.36 9.70 -25.31
N TYR A 599 -32.45 9.32 -26.21
CA TYR A 599 -32.56 9.70 -27.62
C TYR A 599 -33.72 9.01 -28.36
N TYR A 600 -34.18 7.86 -27.87
CA TYR A 600 -35.37 7.18 -28.39
C TYR A 600 -36.68 7.83 -27.92
N ALA A 601 -36.67 8.45 -26.73
CA ALA A 601 -37.84 9.12 -26.16
C ALA A 601 -38.06 10.57 -26.67
N LEU A 602 -37.04 11.16 -27.32
CA LEU A 602 -37.09 12.45 -28.02
C LEU A 602 -37.75 12.31 -29.40
#